data_AF-A0A2K3JCE5-F1
#
_entry.id   AF-A0A2K3JCE5-F1
#
_cell.length_a   1.000
_cell.length_b   1.000
_cell.length_c   1.000
_cell.angle_alpha   90.00
_cell.angle_beta   90.00
_cell.angle_gamma   90.00
#
_symmetry.space_group_name_H-M   'P 1'
#
loop_
_entity.id
_entity.type
_entity.pdbx_description
1 polymer ?
#
loop_
_entity_poly.entity_id
_entity_poly.type
_entity_poly.pdbx_seq_one_letter_code
_entity_poly.pdbx_strand_id
1 'polypeptide(L)'
;IVRDNIISDCDTGILTWGSGNNLIENNIVQNCVSYGMDIGNSDNVVRYNTIKNNTIGIQLMSIRTIVSNNNFINNEKYHATAYNSRLSWLISNKWVGNFWDRGRILPYPILCQFFIFPWIEFDWTPAKVPNSMS
;
A
#
# COMPACT_ATOMS: atom_id res chain seq x y z
N ILE A 1 -12.93 -6.33 8.11
CA ILE A 1 -11.95 -7.34 7.61
C ILE A 1 -12.27 -7.60 6.16
N VAL A 2 -11.29 -7.55 5.27
CA VAL A 2 -11.41 -7.92 3.85
C VAL A 2 -10.31 -8.93 3.56
N ARG A 3 -10.68 -10.18 3.26
CA ARG A 3 -9.69 -11.23 3.05
C ARG A 3 -10.11 -12.28 2.03
N ASP A 4 -9.12 -12.87 1.39
CA ASP A 4 -9.28 -14.01 0.47
C ASP A 4 -10.16 -13.69 -0.75
N ASN A 5 -10.11 -12.45 -1.26
CA ASN A 5 -10.87 -12.02 -2.42
C ASN A 5 -9.99 -11.85 -3.67
N ILE A 6 -10.62 -12.00 -4.84
CA ILE A 6 -10.10 -11.51 -6.12
C ILE A 6 -10.96 -10.32 -6.53
N ILE A 7 -10.34 -9.15 -6.62
CA ILE A 7 -10.99 -7.88 -6.99
C ILE A 7 -10.33 -7.40 -8.26
N SER A 8 -11.09 -7.26 -9.34
CA SER A 8 -10.54 -6.88 -10.63
C SER A 8 -11.44 -5.98 -11.47
N ASP A 9 -10.83 -5.34 -12.48
CA ASP A 9 -11.49 -4.67 -13.60
C ASP A 9 -12.48 -3.59 -13.12
N CYS A 10 -11.99 -2.75 -12.22
CA CYS A 10 -12.77 -1.78 -11.47
C CYS A 10 -12.17 -0.37 -11.57
N ASP A 11 -12.86 0.65 -11.08
CA ASP A 11 -12.19 1.96 -10.92
C ASP A 11 -11.24 1.95 -9.72
N THR A 12 -11.74 1.66 -8.52
CA THR A 12 -10.97 1.53 -7.28
C THR A 12 -11.27 0.18 -6.60
N GLY A 13 -10.24 -0.60 -6.26
CA GLY A 13 -10.39 -1.97 -5.77
C GLY A 13 -10.92 -2.05 -4.34
N ILE A 14 -10.15 -1.56 -3.37
CA ILE A 14 -10.55 -1.50 -1.96
C ILE A 14 -10.52 -0.06 -1.49
N LEU A 15 -11.62 0.42 -0.92
CA LEU A 15 -11.78 1.76 -0.36
C LEU A 15 -12.17 1.67 1.13
N THR A 16 -11.47 2.38 2.02
CA THR A 16 -11.77 2.36 3.48
C THR A 16 -12.12 3.73 4.08
N TRP A 17 -12.47 4.71 3.25
CA TRP A 17 -12.80 6.07 3.69
C TRP A 17 -14.01 6.06 4.63
N GLY A 18 -13.77 6.32 5.91
CA GLY A 18 -14.77 6.24 6.99
C GLY A 18 -14.56 5.11 8.00
N SER A 19 -13.62 4.18 7.75
CA SER A 19 -13.29 3.08 8.66
C SER A 19 -11.79 3.00 8.96
N GLY A 20 -11.42 2.87 10.23
CA GLY A 20 -10.05 2.54 10.68
C GLY A 20 -10.01 1.16 11.35
N ASN A 21 -8.83 0.69 11.77
CA ASN A 21 -8.65 -0.65 12.36
C ASN A 21 -9.08 -1.79 11.44
N ASN A 22 -8.93 -1.64 10.13
CA ASN A 22 -9.25 -2.69 9.17
C ASN A 22 -8.07 -3.66 8.99
N LEU A 23 -8.39 -4.94 8.88
CA LEU A 23 -7.48 -5.98 8.38
C LEU A 23 -7.81 -6.28 6.92
N ILE A 24 -6.84 -6.08 6.04
CA ILE A 24 -6.90 -6.36 4.59
C ILE A 24 -5.78 -7.34 4.26
N GLU A 25 -6.11 -8.60 4.04
CA GLU A 25 -5.09 -9.64 3.83
C GLU A 25 -5.45 -10.68 2.79
N ASN A 26 -4.44 -11.29 2.16
CA ASN A 26 -4.62 -12.40 1.20
C ASN A 26 -5.56 -12.07 0.02
N ASN A 27 -5.68 -10.81 -0.38
CA ASN A 27 -6.46 -10.43 -1.55
C ASN A 27 -5.57 -10.32 -2.79
N ILE A 28 -6.14 -10.61 -3.96
CA ILE A 28 -5.60 -10.22 -5.26
C ILE A 28 -6.39 -9.01 -5.74
N VAL A 29 -5.72 -7.87 -5.91
CA VAL A 29 -6.34 -6.65 -6.41
C VAL A 29 -5.65 -6.22 -7.70
N GLN A 30 -6.39 -6.22 -8.81
CA GLN A 30 -5.77 -6.07 -10.12
C GLN A 30 -6.60 -5.33 -11.16
N ASN A 31 -5.92 -4.78 -12.18
CA ASN A 31 -6.56 -4.17 -13.35
C ASN A 31 -7.54 -3.04 -13.01
N CYS A 32 -7.34 -2.33 -11.90
CA CYS A 32 -8.19 -1.19 -11.56
C CYS A 32 -7.61 0.13 -12.09
N VAL A 33 -8.50 0.95 -12.64
CA VAL A 33 -8.16 2.12 -13.47
C VAL A 33 -7.57 3.27 -12.66
N SER A 34 -7.96 3.41 -11.39
CA SER A 34 -7.48 4.47 -10.51
C SER A 34 -6.54 3.91 -9.44
N TYR A 35 -7.08 3.22 -8.44
CA TYR A 35 -6.32 2.69 -7.31
C TYR A 35 -6.60 1.20 -7.12
N GLY A 36 -5.56 0.39 -6.90
CA GLY A 36 -5.76 -0.94 -6.35
C GLY A 36 -6.39 -0.83 -4.97
N MET A 37 -5.75 -0.08 -4.07
CA MET A 37 -6.28 0.19 -2.74
C MET A 37 -6.17 1.68 -2.40
N ASP A 38 -7.26 2.28 -1.92
CA ASP A 38 -7.31 3.63 -1.37
C ASP A 38 -7.72 3.57 0.10
N ILE A 39 -6.70 3.63 0.97
CA ILE A 39 -6.81 3.33 2.40
C ILE A 39 -6.79 4.62 3.20
N GLY A 40 -7.98 5.02 3.66
CA GLY A 40 -8.19 6.12 4.60
C GLY A 40 -8.24 5.68 6.06
N ASN A 41 -8.19 6.66 6.97
CA ASN A 41 -8.21 6.53 8.43
C ASN A 41 -7.07 5.69 9.02
N SER A 42 -6.87 5.76 10.33
CA SER A 42 -5.67 5.22 10.98
C SER A 42 -5.78 3.74 11.36
N ASP A 43 -4.63 3.16 11.72
CA ASP A 43 -4.52 1.87 12.41
C ASP A 43 -4.93 0.64 11.57
N ASN A 44 -4.81 0.73 10.25
CA ASN A 44 -5.09 -0.40 9.37
C ASN A 44 -3.90 -1.36 9.25
N VAL A 45 -4.17 -2.63 8.91
CA VAL A 45 -3.16 -3.64 8.58
C VAL A 45 -3.44 -4.17 7.18
N VAL A 46 -2.48 -3.95 6.28
CA VAL A 46 -2.52 -4.41 4.88
C VAL A 46 -1.37 -5.38 4.67
N ARG A 47 -1.66 -6.68 4.54
CA ARG A 47 -0.59 -7.70 4.47
C ARG A 47 -0.88 -8.87 3.54
N TYR A 48 0.16 -9.47 2.97
CA TYR A 48 0.06 -10.66 2.11
C TYR A 48 -0.89 -10.52 0.90
N ASN A 49 -1.16 -9.29 0.46
CA ASN A 49 -1.96 -9.05 -0.74
C ASN A 49 -1.08 -9.03 -1.99
N THR A 50 -1.64 -9.43 -3.12
CA THR A 50 -1.04 -9.22 -4.45
C THR A 50 -1.76 -8.06 -5.14
N ILE A 51 -1.06 -6.94 -5.32
CA ILE A 51 -1.59 -5.69 -5.85
C ILE A 51 -0.88 -5.42 -7.18
N LYS A 52 -1.58 -5.66 -8.30
CA LYS A 52 -0.90 -5.69 -9.61
C LYS A 52 -1.68 -5.07 -10.75
N ASN A 53 -1.00 -4.54 -11.75
CA ASN A 53 -1.64 -3.98 -12.95
C ASN A 53 -2.69 -2.89 -12.66
N ASN A 54 -2.50 -2.09 -11.60
CA ASN A 54 -3.34 -0.93 -11.32
C ASN A 54 -2.58 0.35 -11.69
N THR A 55 -3.28 1.46 -11.91
CA THR A 55 -2.59 2.75 -12.15
C THR A 55 -1.74 3.14 -10.93
N ILE A 56 -2.33 3.09 -9.74
CA ILE A 56 -1.62 3.21 -8.46
C ILE A 56 -1.92 1.96 -7.63
N GLY A 57 -0.89 1.30 -7.10
CA GLY A 57 -1.07 0.07 -6.30
C GLY A 57 -1.82 0.35 -5.00
N ILE A 58 -1.22 1.15 -4.12
CA ILE A 58 -1.87 1.63 -2.88
C ILE A 58 -1.67 3.13 -2.69
N GLN A 59 -2.74 3.83 -2.33
CA GLN A 59 -2.70 5.17 -1.76
C GLN A 59 -3.08 5.10 -0.29
N LEU A 60 -2.22 5.64 0.59
CA LEU A 60 -2.55 5.81 2.00
C LEU A 60 -2.94 7.25 2.28
N MET A 61 -4.16 7.46 2.76
CA MET A 61 -4.63 8.71 3.36
C MET A 61 -4.80 8.49 4.87
N SER A 62 -3.75 7.93 5.49
CA SER A 62 -3.77 7.36 6.83
C SER A 62 -2.45 7.53 7.56
N ILE A 63 -2.50 7.39 8.90
CA ILE A 63 -1.33 7.28 9.78
C ILE A 63 -1.42 5.95 10.56
N ARG A 64 -0.27 5.43 11.02
CA ARG A 64 -0.19 4.14 11.74
C ARG A 64 -0.71 2.93 10.96
N THR A 65 -0.80 3.02 9.65
CA THR A 65 -1.09 1.85 8.82
C THR A 65 0.17 0.99 8.69
N ILE A 66 0.02 -0.31 8.88
CA ILE A 66 1.10 -1.28 8.64
C ILE A 66 0.86 -1.91 7.27
N VAL A 67 1.79 -1.68 6.34
CA VAL A 67 1.80 -2.30 5.01
C VAL A 67 2.97 -3.27 4.95
N SER A 68 2.70 -4.57 5.05
CA SER A 68 3.74 -5.58 5.20
C SER A 68 3.55 -6.80 4.32
N ASN A 69 4.64 -7.33 3.75
CA ASN A 69 4.61 -8.59 3.00
C ASN A 69 3.63 -8.64 1.82
N ASN A 70 3.31 -7.49 1.22
CA ASN A 70 2.49 -7.45 0.00
C ASN A 70 3.38 -7.57 -1.25
N ASN A 71 2.76 -7.93 -2.37
CA ASN A 71 3.38 -7.99 -3.68
C ASN A 71 2.84 -6.87 -4.56
N PHE A 72 3.63 -5.82 -4.79
CA PHE A 72 3.33 -4.78 -5.76
C PHE A 72 3.99 -5.13 -7.08
N ILE A 73 3.19 -5.39 -8.13
CA ILE A 73 3.69 -5.90 -9.41
C ILE A 73 3.09 -5.10 -10.56
N ASN A 74 3.92 -4.53 -11.43
CA ASN A 74 3.49 -3.86 -12.66
C ASN A 74 2.33 -2.84 -12.46
N ASN A 75 2.40 -2.01 -11.40
CA ASN A 75 1.46 -0.89 -11.26
C ASN A 75 2.02 0.32 -12.04
N GLU A 76 1.19 0.94 -12.87
CA GLU A 76 1.63 1.78 -13.99
C GLU A 76 2.37 3.04 -13.54
N LYS A 77 1.77 3.82 -12.63
CA LYS A 77 2.30 5.11 -12.21
C LYS A 77 3.12 5.00 -10.93
N TYR A 78 2.55 4.40 -9.89
CA TYR A 78 3.20 4.21 -8.60
C TYR A 78 2.78 2.87 -7.96
N HIS A 79 3.70 2.17 -7.31
CA HIS A 79 3.33 1.03 -6.48
C HIS A 79 2.65 1.46 -5.18
N ALA A 80 3.16 2.51 -4.55
CA ALA A 80 2.63 3.05 -3.30
C ALA A 80 2.84 4.57 -3.22
N THR A 81 1.85 5.26 -2.66
CA THR A 81 1.96 6.67 -2.25
C THR A 81 1.31 6.86 -0.87
N ALA A 82 1.73 7.89 -0.14
CA ALA A 82 1.07 8.26 1.12
C ALA A 82 0.81 9.77 1.22
N TYR A 83 -0.30 10.12 1.82
CA TYR A 83 -0.79 11.46 2.04
C TYR A 83 -1.09 11.60 3.52
N ASN A 84 -0.43 12.57 4.12
CA ASN A 84 -0.22 12.60 5.55
C ASN A 84 -0.70 13.96 6.08
N SER A 85 -1.52 13.94 7.12
CA SER A 85 -2.09 15.16 7.73
C SER A 85 -1.08 15.84 8.66
N ARG A 86 -1.39 17.05 9.18
CA ARG A 86 -0.50 17.97 9.93
C ARG A 86 0.30 17.36 11.11
N LEU A 87 0.03 16.12 11.54
CA LEU A 87 0.72 15.42 12.63
C LEU A 87 1.59 14.22 12.17
N SER A 88 1.69 13.97 10.86
CA SER A 88 2.35 12.79 10.28
C SER A 88 3.86 12.66 10.55
N TRP A 89 4.54 13.79 10.74
CA TRP A 89 5.96 13.83 11.10
C TRP A 89 6.28 13.17 12.45
N LEU A 90 5.29 13.03 13.35
CA LEU A 90 5.42 12.31 14.62
C LEU A 90 4.89 10.87 14.52
N ILE A 91 4.07 10.57 13.51
CA ILE A 91 3.34 9.31 13.38
C ILE A 91 3.22 8.95 11.89
N SER A 92 4.11 8.09 11.40
CA SER A 92 4.14 7.65 10.01
C SER A 92 3.44 6.30 9.81
N ASN A 93 3.29 5.89 8.56
CA ASN A 93 2.97 4.49 8.26
C ASN A 93 4.23 3.62 8.38
N LYS A 94 4.03 2.31 8.47
CA LYS A 94 5.10 1.32 8.55
C LYS A 94 5.08 0.44 7.31
N TRP A 95 6.19 0.43 6.58
CA TRP A 95 6.41 -0.41 5.41
C TRP A 95 7.50 -1.43 5.70
N VAL A 96 7.22 -2.71 5.48
CA VAL A 96 8.19 -3.78 5.79
C VAL A 96 7.98 -5.02 4.94
N GLY A 97 9.02 -5.50 4.28
CA GLY A 97 9.00 -6.82 3.63
C GLY A 97 8.11 -6.88 2.39
N ASN A 98 7.73 -5.74 1.81
CA ASN A 98 6.94 -5.75 0.58
C ASN A 98 7.85 -6.03 -0.63
N PHE A 99 7.32 -6.73 -1.62
CA PHE A 99 7.97 -6.94 -2.90
C PHE A 99 7.55 -5.82 -3.86
N TRP A 100 8.52 -5.15 -4.48
CA TRP A 100 8.34 -3.94 -5.29
C TRP A 100 8.77 -4.19 -6.73
N ASP A 101 8.04 -5.09 -7.41
CA ASP A 101 8.17 -5.54 -8.81
C ASP A 101 9.48 -6.29 -9.15
N ARG A 102 10.54 -6.02 -8.41
CA ARG A 102 11.83 -6.72 -8.48
C ARG A 102 12.41 -6.91 -7.08
N GLY A 103 13.30 -7.89 -6.96
CA GLY A 103 14.08 -8.07 -5.75
C GLY A 103 14.97 -6.86 -5.46
N ARG A 104 14.97 -6.40 -4.19
CA ARG A 104 15.74 -5.22 -3.76
C ARG A 104 16.65 -5.55 -2.58
N ILE A 105 17.77 -4.84 -2.52
CA ILE A 105 18.71 -4.83 -1.38
C ILE A 105 18.63 -3.48 -0.66
N LEU A 106 18.46 -2.40 -1.43
CA LEU A 106 18.30 -1.04 -0.89
C LEU A 106 16.85 -0.79 -0.47
N PRO A 107 16.63 0.09 0.52
CA PRO A 107 15.31 0.55 0.90
C PRO A 107 14.49 1.03 -0.29
N TYR A 108 13.18 0.79 -0.26
CA TYR A 108 12.26 1.32 -1.26
C TYR A 108 11.68 2.65 -0.74
N PRO A 109 11.90 3.78 -1.44
CA PRO A 109 11.27 5.04 -1.08
C PRO A 109 9.79 5.04 -1.48
N ILE A 110 8.92 5.42 -0.56
CA ILE A 110 7.51 5.70 -0.78
C ILE A 110 7.36 7.22 -0.82
N LEU A 111 6.87 7.73 -1.95
CA LEU A 111 6.62 9.15 -2.11
C LEU A 111 5.44 9.56 -1.23
N CYS A 112 5.68 10.51 -0.34
CA CYS A 112 4.66 11.09 0.50
C CYS A 112 4.45 12.57 0.20
N GLN A 113 3.21 13.01 0.19
CA GLN A 113 2.88 14.43 0.07
C GLN A 113 2.42 14.97 1.43
N PHE A 114 3.13 15.98 1.93
CA PHE A 114 2.78 16.73 3.13
C PHE A 114 2.63 18.21 2.79
N PHE A 115 1.39 18.68 2.60
CA PHE A 115 1.12 20.09 2.30
C PHE A 115 1.96 20.63 1.11
N ILE A 116 3.00 21.46 1.38
CA ILE A 116 3.96 21.97 0.39
C ILE A 116 5.34 21.30 0.42
N PHE A 117 5.59 20.37 1.33
CA PHE A 117 6.86 19.68 1.49
C PHE A 117 6.75 18.20 1.06
N PRO A 118 7.60 17.73 0.13
CA PRO A 118 7.70 16.31 -0.12
C PRO A 118 8.29 15.63 1.11
N TRP A 119 7.66 14.53 1.54
CA TRP A 119 8.18 13.64 2.58
C TRP A 119 8.41 12.27 1.96
N ILE A 120 9.34 11.49 2.51
CA ILE A 120 9.64 10.15 2.01
C ILE A 120 9.57 9.19 3.18
N GLU A 121 8.70 8.19 3.07
CA GLU A 121 8.74 7.00 3.92
C GLU A 121 9.53 5.89 3.22
N PHE A 122 9.99 4.90 3.97
CA PHE A 122 10.80 3.82 3.41
C PHE A 122 10.31 2.45 3.87
N ASP A 123 10.25 1.51 2.92
CA ASP A 123 10.38 0.09 3.25
C ASP A 123 11.87 -0.21 3.37
N TRP A 124 12.37 -0.29 4.61
CA TRP A 124 13.80 -0.49 4.89
C TRP A 124 14.28 -1.91 4.59
N THR A 125 13.35 -2.87 4.55
CA THR A 125 13.67 -4.29 4.36
C THR A 125 12.76 -4.90 3.28
N PRO A 126 12.83 -4.43 2.03
CA PRO A 126 11.98 -4.93 0.96
C PRO A 126 12.30 -6.39 0.64
N ALA A 127 11.29 -7.13 0.16
CA ALA A 127 11.46 -8.53 -0.21
C ALA A 127 12.30 -8.69 -1.49
N LYS A 128 13.09 -9.78 -1.55
CA LYS A 128 13.91 -10.14 -2.71
C LYS A 128 13.16 -10.96 -3.75
N VAL A 129 12.11 -11.65 -3.32
CA VAL A 129 11.23 -12.47 -4.15
C VAL A 129 9.78 -12.16 -3.75
N PRO A 130 8.80 -12.42 -4.62
CA PRO A 130 7.39 -12.28 -4.24
C PRO A 130 7.07 -13.09 -2.98
N ASN A 131 6.35 -12.46 -2.05
CA ASN A 131 5.84 -13.10 -0.85
C ASN A 131 4.76 -14.14 -1.26
N SER A 132 4.79 -15.33 -0.65
CA SER A 132 3.69 -16.29 -0.80
C SER A 132 2.46 -15.78 -0.05
N MET A 133 1.27 -16.00 -0.62
CA MET A 133 0.02 -15.84 0.12
C MET A 133 -0.03 -16.91 1.22
N SER A 134 -0.46 -16.53 2.43
CA SER A 134 -0.45 -17.38 3.64
C SER A 134 -1.82 -17.92 3.98
#